data_AF-A0A524RLJ6-F1
#
_entry.id   AF-A0A524RLJ6-F1
#
_cell.length_a   1.000
_cell.length_b   1.000
_cell.length_c   1.000
_cell.angle_alpha   90.00
_cell.angle_beta   90.00
_cell.angle_gamma   90.00
#
_symmetry.space_group_name_H-M   'P 1'
#
loop_
_entity.id
_entity.type
_entity.pdbx_description
1 polymer ?
#
loop_
_entity_poly.entity_id
_entity_poly.type
_entity_poly.pdbx_seq_one_letter_code
_entity_poly.pdbx_strand_id
1 'polypeptide(L)' 'MLRVDCVQLFYNLSDPATEDMLYEVESVRRFSGIRLDKVPDETTILNFRRRLDVTDWERCCLRGSRSIWLVMV' A
#
# COMPACT_ATOMS: atom_id res chain seq x y z
N MET A 1 7.85 -2.02 0.99
CA MET A 1 6.59 -1.36 0.60
C MET A 1 5.36 -1.93 1.32
N LEU A 2 5.53 -2.65 2.44
CA LEU A 2 4.44 -3.30 3.19
C LEU A 2 3.14 -2.46 3.35
N ARG A 3 3.23 -1.15 3.56
CA ARG A 3 2.04 -0.29 3.69
C ARG A 3 1.26 -0.10 2.37
N VAL A 4 1.94 -0.04 1.24
CA VAL A 4 1.33 0.02 -0.10
C VAL A 4 0.67 -1.31 -0.43
N ASP A 5 1.37 -2.40 -0.15
CA ASP A 5 0.83 -3.73 -0.37
C ASP A 5 -0.37 -4.01 0.57
N CYS A 6 -0.44 -3.37 1.76
CA CYS A 6 -1.60 -3.43 2.64
C CYS A 6 -2.81 -2.80 1.96
N VAL A 7 -2.62 -1.60 1.40
CA VAL A 7 -3.67 -0.84 0.70
C VAL A 7 -4.19 -1.66 -0.48
N GLN A 8 -3.31 -2.31 -1.24
CA GLN A 8 -3.69 -3.27 -2.27
C GLN A 8 -4.65 -4.33 -1.78
N LEU A 9 -4.34 -4.96 -0.64
CA LEU A 9 -5.17 -6.02 -0.07
C LEU A 9 -6.48 -5.48 0.53
N PHE A 10 -6.45 -4.31 1.17
CA PHE A 10 -7.64 -3.70 1.78
C PHE A 10 -8.66 -3.26 0.73
N TYR A 11 -8.19 -2.72 -0.40
CA TYR A 11 -9.05 -2.27 -1.50
C TYR A 11 -9.17 -3.30 -2.63
N ASN A 12 -8.51 -4.46 -2.49
CA ASN A 12 -8.44 -5.50 -3.53
C ASN A 12 -8.02 -4.93 -4.91
N LEU A 13 -7.01 -4.06 -4.92
CA LEU A 13 -6.52 -3.37 -6.10
C LEU A 13 -5.51 -4.22 -6.86
N SER A 14 -5.55 -4.12 -8.19
CA SER A 14 -4.48 -4.60 -9.06
C SER A 14 -3.23 -3.72 -8.93
N ASP A 15 -2.08 -4.24 -9.33
CA ASP A 15 -0.80 -3.51 -9.31
C ASP A 15 -0.88 -2.11 -9.98
N PRO A 16 -1.44 -1.94 -11.20
CA PRO A 16 -1.53 -0.61 -11.82
C PRO A 16 -2.57 0.29 -11.12
N ALA A 17 -3.66 -0.29 -10.62
CA ALA A 17 -4.69 0.46 -9.89
C ALA A 17 -4.17 1.01 -8.55
N THR A 18 -3.13 0.39 -8.00
CA THR A 18 -2.48 0.83 -6.76
C THR A 18 -1.60 2.03 -6.99
N GLU A 19 -0.86 2.01 -8.10
CA GLU A 19 -0.07 3.15 -8.51
C GLU A 19 -0.97 4.36 -8.73
N ASP A 20 -2.07 4.18 -9.47
CA ASP A 20 -3.08 5.21 -9.69
C ASP A 20 -3.63 5.75 -8.35
N MET A 21 -3.98 4.86 -7.41
CA MET A 21 -4.48 5.27 -6.10
C MET A 21 -3.44 6.05 -5.26
N LEU A 22 -2.14 5.77 -5.42
CA LEU A 22 -1.07 6.52 -4.77
C LEU A 22 -0.88 7.92 -5.37
N TYR A 23 -1.22 8.09 -6.65
CA TYR A 23 -1.21 9.39 -7.34
C TYR A 23 -2.47 10.20 -7.03
N GLU A 24 -3.65 9.58 -7.09
CA GLU A 24 -4.93 10.26 -6.92
C GLU A 24 -5.25 10.57 -5.46
N VAL A 25 -4.91 9.67 -4.53
CA VAL A 25 -5.39 9.75 -3.14
C VAL A 25 -4.27 10.16 -2.18
N GLU A 26 -4.30 11.43 -1.76
CA GLU A 26 -3.31 11.99 -0.82
C GLU A 26 -3.30 11.27 0.54
N SER A 27 -4.45 10.76 1.00
CA SER A 27 -4.55 10.02 2.27
C SER A 27 -3.81 8.68 2.24
N VAL A 28 -3.89 7.93 1.12
CA VAL A 28 -3.14 6.69 0.88
C VAL A 28 -1.64 6.98 0.81
N ARG A 29 -1.28 8.10 0.20
CA ARG A 29 0.11 8.56 0.13
C ARG A 29 0.67 8.99 1.48
N ARG A 30 -0.13 9.66 2.31
CA ARG A 30 0.22 10.03 3.69
C ARG A 30 0.36 8.78 4.57
N PHE A 31 -0.45 7.75 4.33
CA PHE A 31 -0.38 6.46 5.01
C PHE A 31 0.89 5.67 4.62
N SER A 32 1.19 5.58 3.33
CA SER A 32 2.40 4.91 2.83
C SER A 32 3.69 5.67 3.21
N GLY A 33 3.58 6.97 3.50
CA GLY A 33 4.71 7.82 3.86
C GLY A 33 5.62 8.12 2.69
N ILE A 34 5.12 7.97 1.46
CA ILE A 34 5.88 8.12 0.22
C ILE A 34 5.73 9.56 -0.30
N ARG A 35 6.86 10.19 -0.64
CA ARG A 35 6.87 11.53 -1.27
C ARG A 35 6.66 11.37 -2.79
N LEU A 36 6.06 12.37 -3.44
CA LEU A 36 5.77 12.39 -4.89
C LEU A 36 7.03 12.11 -5.73
N ASP A 37 8.19 12.53 -5.24
CA ASP A 37 9.50 12.29 -5.87
C ASP A 37 9.90 10.80 -6.01
N LYS A 38 9.27 9.89 -5.26
CA LYS A 38 9.63 8.46 -5.23
C LYS A 38 8.40 7.57 -5.15
N VAL A 39 7.38 7.86 -5.95
CA VAL A 39 6.28 6.89 -6.14
C VAL A 39 6.85 5.68 -6.88
N PRO A 40 6.69 4.47 -6.34
CA PRO A 40 7.20 3.28 -6.99
C PRO A 40 6.32 2.87 -8.16
N ASP A 41 6.90 2.73 -9.35
CA ASP A 41 6.22 2.20 -10.53
C ASP A 41 5.71 0.77 -10.29
N GLU A 42 4.68 0.36 -11.06
CA GLU A 42 4.06 -0.97 -11.07
C GLU A 42 5.07 -2.14 -10.94
N THR A 43 6.18 -2.07 -11.69
CA THR A 43 7.22 -3.11 -11.69
C THR A 43 7.97 -3.22 -10.37
N THR A 44 8.11 -2.12 -9.63
CA THR A 44 8.75 -2.08 -8.32
C THR A 44 7.84 -2.71 -7.26
N ILE A 45 6.53 -2.46 -7.36
CA ILE A 45 5.52 -3.07 -6.50
C ILE A 45 5.50 -4.61 -6.69
N LEU A 46 5.46 -5.08 -7.94
CA LEU A 46 5.54 -6.50 -8.28
C LEU A 46 6.81 -7.20 -7.76
N ASN A 47 7.96 -6.51 -7.79
CA ASN A 47 9.22 -7.02 -7.25
C ASN A 47 9.24 -7.12 -5.72
N PHE A 48 8.54 -6.22 -5.02
CA PHE A 48 8.36 -6.29 -3.57
C PHE A 48 7.44 -7.44 -3.17
N ARG A 49 6.34 -7.66 -3.88
CA ARG A 49 5.41 -8.75 -3.60
C ARG A 49 6.07 -10.12 -3.69
N ARG A 50 6.92 -10.33 -4.67
CA ARG A 50 7.72 -11.58 -4.81
C ARG A 50 8.71 -11.81 -3.66
N ARG A 51 9.05 -10.77 -2.90
CA ARG A 51 9.96 -10.83 -1.74
C ARG A 51 9.24 -10.95 -0.40
N LEU A 52 7.92 -10.79 -0.37
CA LEU A 52 7.13 -10.86 0.86
C LEU A 52 6.55 -12.27 1.00
N ASP A 53 7.24 -13.10 1.80
CA ASP A 53 6.69 -14.36 2.28
C ASP A 53 5.47 -14.10 3.18
N VAL A 54 4.45 -14.96 3.04
CA VAL A 54 3.06 -14.84 3.54
C VAL A 54 2.94 -14.55 5.06
N THR A 55 3.98 -14.77 5.84
CA THR A 55 3.97 -14.63 7.32
C THR A 55 4.00 -13.19 7.84
N ASP A 56 4.56 -12.21 7.12
CA ASP A 56 4.55 -10.81 7.57
C ASP A 56 3.20 -10.11 7.31
N TRP A 57 2.37 -10.71 6.44
CA TRP A 57 1.10 -10.15 5.97
C TRP A 57 0.04 -10.03 7.07
N GLU A 58 -0.20 -11.12 7.80
CA GLU A 58 -1.23 -11.18 8.84
C GLU A 58 -0.96 -10.14 9.95
N ARG A 59 0.32 -9.93 10.26
CA ARG A 59 0.77 -8.95 11.27
C ARG A 59 0.60 -7.50 10.83
N CYS A 60 0.65 -7.23 9.53
CA CYS A 60 0.47 -5.90 8.97
C CYS A 60 -1.02 -5.52 8.93
N CYS A 61 -1.88 -6.44 8.47
CA CYS A 61 -3.34 -6.23 8.46
C CYS A 61 -3.91 -5.95 9.86
N LEU A 62 -3.51 -6.73 10.87
CA LEU A 62 -4.03 -6.58 12.24
C LEU A 62 -3.61 -5.27 12.92
N ARG A 63 -2.46 -4.69 12.57
CA ARG A 63 -1.99 -3.42 13.11
C ARG A 63 -2.47 -2.20 12.31
N GLY A 64 -2.66 -2.34 11.00
CA GLY A 64 -3.09 -1.27 10.11
C GLY A 64 -4.57 -0.88 10.25
N SER A 65 -5.42 -1.81 10.72
CA SER A 65 -6.89 -1.63 10.70
C SER A 65 -7.37 -0.39 11.48
N ARG A 66 -6.78 -0.02 12.63
CA ARG A 66 -7.19 1.21 13.34
C ARG A 66 -6.70 2.51 12.71
N SER A 67 -5.56 2.48 12.02
CA SER A 67 -4.93 3.67 11.46
C SER A 67 -5.47 4.02 10.07
N ILE A 68 -5.88 3.02 9.29
CA ILE A 68 -6.46 3.21 7.95
C ILE A 68 -7.85 3.85 8.06
N TRP A 69 -8.69 3.37 8.98
CA TRP A 69 -10.02 3.92 9.20
C TRP A 69 -10.00 5.40 9.63
N LEU A 70 -8.98 5.82 10.37
CA LEU A 70 -8.84 7.20 10.84
C LEU A 70 -8.26 8.15 9.77
N VAL A 71 -7.69 7.61 8.70
CA VAL A 71 -7.11 8.37 7.57
C VAL A 71 -8.08 8.40 6.37
N MET A 72 -9.13 7.58 6.39
CA MET A 72 -10.14 7.47 5.32
C MET A 72 -11.54 7.99 5.71
N VAL A 73 -11.71 8.52 6.95
CA VAL A 73 -12.90 9.24 7.43
C VAL A 73 -12.58 10.71 7.63
#